data_AF-A0A2J0N0R6-F1
#
_entry.id   AF-A0A2J0N0R6-F1
#
_cell.length_a   1.000
_cell.length_b   1.000
_cell.length_c   1.000
_cell.angle_alpha   90.00
_cell.angle_beta   90.00
_cell.angle_gamma   90.00
#
_symmetry.space_group_name_H-M   'P 1'
#
loop_
_entity.id
_entity.type
_entity.pdbx_description
1 polymer ?
#
loop_
_entity_poly.entity_id
_entity_poly.type
_entity_poly.pdbx_seq_one_letter_code
_entity_poly.pdbx_strand_id
1 'polypeptide(L)'
;VKKTGDFAILTDEITFAWAGLSTKQYKKLKELKKENLRDNMTNLELVLNMLAEASTAEISDAKEPKTFRENRKVARQGGHVAGKARKEIESKTGKKVITKDSYIKLSHDKKLLRE
;
A
#
# COMPACT_ATOMS: atom_id res chain seq x y z
N VAL A 1 13.01 -11.87 -20.14
CA VAL A 1 12.20 -10.64 -20.00
C VAL A 1 11.00 -10.95 -19.10
N LYS A 2 10.99 -10.47 -17.84
CA LYS A 2 9.80 -10.60 -16.96
C LYS A 2 8.66 -9.79 -17.59
N LYS A 3 7.46 -10.37 -17.73
CA LYS A 3 6.33 -9.71 -18.42
C LYS A 3 5.81 -8.57 -17.55
N THR A 4 5.53 -7.40 -18.14
CA THR A 4 4.96 -6.24 -17.44
C THR A 4 3.69 -6.58 -16.63
N GLY A 5 2.90 -7.55 -17.11
CA GLY A 5 1.73 -8.05 -16.39
C GLY A 5 2.05 -8.73 -15.06
N ASP A 6 3.19 -9.44 -14.96
CA ASP A 6 3.59 -10.12 -13.72
C ASP A 6 3.92 -9.11 -12.63
N PHE A 7 4.59 -8.01 -12.99
CA PHE A 7 4.87 -6.92 -12.05
C PHE A 7 3.60 -6.27 -11.53
N ALA A 8 2.63 -5.98 -12.40
CA ALA A 8 1.35 -5.41 -11.98
C ALA A 8 0.60 -6.31 -10.99
N ILE A 9 0.63 -7.63 -11.22
CA ILE A 9 0.01 -8.60 -10.31
C ILE A 9 0.75 -8.64 -8.97
N LEU A 10 2.08 -8.68 -8.98
CA LEU A 10 2.87 -8.71 -7.74
C LEU A 10 2.65 -7.45 -6.90
N THR A 11 2.62 -6.28 -7.51
CA THR A 11 2.31 -5.02 -6.82
C THR A 11 0.90 -5.00 -6.25
N ASP A 12 -0.07 -5.56 -6.98
CA ASP A 12 -1.45 -5.68 -6.49
C ASP A 12 -1.54 -6.63 -5.29
N GLU A 13 -0.76 -7.72 -5.27
CA GLU A 13 -0.68 -8.66 -4.15
C GLU A 13 -0.04 -8.02 -2.90
N ILE A 14 1.01 -7.21 -3.07
CA ILE A 14 1.61 -6.44 -1.97
C ILE A 14 0.55 -5.50 -1.39
N THR A 15 -0.11 -4.72 -2.26
CA THR A 15 -1.14 -3.75 -1.88
C THR A 15 -2.28 -4.43 -1.15
N PHE A 16 -2.80 -5.53 -1.69
CA PHE A 16 -3.87 -6.28 -1.06
C PHE A 16 -3.46 -6.86 0.29
N ALA A 17 -2.24 -7.38 0.43
CA ALA A 17 -1.78 -7.99 1.67
C ALA A 17 -1.64 -6.98 2.82
N TRP A 18 -1.25 -5.72 2.56
CA TRP A 18 -1.15 -4.70 3.60
C TRP A 18 -2.46 -3.92 3.79
N ALA A 19 -3.09 -3.51 2.69
CA ALA A 19 -4.26 -2.63 2.71
C ALA A 19 -5.58 -3.39 2.84
N GLY A 20 -5.64 -4.64 2.40
CA GLY A 20 -6.89 -5.40 2.28
C GLY A 20 -7.74 -5.00 1.07
N LEU A 21 -7.20 -4.18 0.16
CA LEU A 21 -7.85 -3.71 -1.06
C LEU A 21 -6.95 -3.95 -2.25
N SER A 22 -7.52 -4.34 -3.39
CA SER A 22 -6.79 -4.28 -4.66
C SER A 22 -6.52 -2.82 -5.05
N THR A 23 -5.52 -2.59 -5.89
CA THR A 23 -5.16 -1.26 -6.40
C THR A 23 -6.37 -0.56 -7.03
N LYS A 24 -7.21 -1.31 -7.75
CA LYS A 24 -8.45 -0.77 -8.35
C LYS A 24 -9.48 -0.36 -7.29
N GLN A 25 -9.68 -1.19 -6.27
CA GLN A 25 -10.58 -0.86 -5.16
C GLN A 25 -10.06 0.33 -4.36
N TYR A 26 -8.75 0.41 -4.15
CA TYR A 26 -8.11 1.50 -3.42
C TYR A 26 -8.23 2.83 -4.17
N LYS A 27 -7.96 2.84 -5.48
CA LYS A 27 -8.21 4.01 -6.32
C LYS A 27 -9.68 4.45 -6.28
N LYS A 28 -10.61 3.49 -6.34
CA LYS A 28 -12.05 3.78 -6.22
C LYS A 28 -12.42 4.38 -4.85
N LEU A 29 -11.84 3.86 -3.76
CA LEU A 29 -12.05 4.39 -2.41
C LEU A 29 -11.60 5.85 -2.29
N LYS A 30 -10.46 6.18 -2.92
CA LYS A 30 -9.89 7.53 -2.98
C LYS A 30 -10.50 8.41 -4.08
N GLU A 31 -11.52 7.92 -4.80
CA GLU A 31 -12.22 8.63 -5.89
C GLU A 31 -11.30 9.02 -7.08
N LEU A 32 -10.21 8.28 -7.28
CA LEU A 32 -9.23 8.54 -8.33
C LEU A 32 -9.68 7.94 -9.67
N LYS A 33 -9.58 8.73 -10.74
CA LYS A 33 -9.88 8.30 -12.12
C LYS A 33 -8.60 8.05 -12.89
N LYS A 34 -7.70 9.04 -12.94
CA LYS A 34 -6.44 9.00 -13.69
C LYS A 34 -5.22 9.28 -12.82
N GLU A 35 -5.45 9.74 -11.60
CA GLU A 35 -4.44 10.16 -10.64
C GLU A 35 -3.66 8.96 -10.11
N ASN A 36 -2.41 9.22 -9.72
CA ASN A 36 -1.56 8.24 -9.07
C ASN A 36 -2.08 7.98 -7.65
N LEU A 37 -2.16 6.70 -7.26
CA LEU A 37 -2.61 6.31 -5.92
C LEU A 37 -1.64 6.82 -4.85
N ARG A 38 -0.33 6.69 -5.08
CA ARG A 38 0.73 7.07 -4.12
C ARG A 38 0.65 8.56 -3.77
N ASP A 39 0.45 9.42 -4.75
CA ASP A 39 0.35 10.87 -4.54
C ASP A 39 -0.92 11.29 -3.78
N ASN A 40 -1.89 10.38 -3.67
CA ASN A 40 -3.16 10.59 -2.98
C ASN A 40 -3.28 9.79 -1.67
N MET A 41 -2.23 9.07 -1.28
CA MET A 41 -2.13 8.42 0.03
C MET A 41 -1.81 9.46 1.11
N THR A 42 -2.35 9.26 2.30
CA THR A 42 -1.93 9.96 3.51
C THR A 42 -0.51 9.56 3.89
N ASN A 43 0.13 10.33 4.78
CA ASN A 43 1.49 10.05 5.24
C ASN A 43 1.64 8.62 5.81
N LEU A 44 0.64 8.15 6.56
CA LEU A 44 0.70 6.83 7.16
C LEU A 44 0.50 5.71 6.13
N GLU A 45 -0.39 5.91 5.16
CA GLU A 45 -0.55 5.00 4.03
C GLU A 45 0.73 4.90 3.20
N LEU A 46 1.42 6.03 2.96
CA LEU A 46 2.71 6.06 2.27
C LEU A 46 3.80 5.29 3.02
N VAL A 47 3.94 5.51 4.33
CA VAL A 47 4.94 4.81 5.16
C VAL A 47 4.66 3.31 5.21
N LEU A 48 3.40 2.89 5.33
CA LEU A 48 3.05 1.48 5.30
C LEU A 48 3.25 0.84 3.93
N ASN A 49 2.97 1.57 2.85
CA ASN A 49 3.26 1.10 1.50
C ASN A 49 4.77 0.91 1.30
N MET A 50 5.59 1.86 1.76
CA MET A 50 7.05 1.74 1.75
C MET A 50 7.54 0.56 2.60
N LEU A 51 6.96 0.34 3.79
CA LEU A 51 7.27 -0.81 4.63
C LEU A 51 6.94 -2.13 3.91
N ALA A 52 5.83 -2.18 3.16
CA ALA A 52 5.45 -3.34 2.38
C ALA A 52 6.43 -3.61 1.23
N GLU A 53 6.83 -2.55 0.50
CA GLU A 53 7.82 -2.60 -0.58
C GLU A 53 9.19 -3.07 -0.05
N ALA A 54 9.70 -2.43 0.99
CA ALA A 54 10.99 -2.76 1.62
C ALA A 54 10.98 -4.20 2.18
N SER A 55 9.95 -4.59 2.92
CA SER A 55 9.84 -5.96 3.45
C SER A 55 9.77 -7.00 2.34
N THR A 56 9.11 -6.69 1.22
CA THR A 56 9.07 -7.60 0.06
C THR A 56 10.45 -7.76 -0.56
N ALA A 57 11.21 -6.66 -0.70
CA ALA A 57 12.57 -6.69 -1.23
C ALA A 57 13.50 -7.52 -0.33
N GLU A 58 13.56 -7.23 0.97
CA GLU A 58 14.39 -7.97 1.93
C GLU A 58 14.08 -9.47 1.94
N ILE A 59 12.79 -9.84 1.88
CA ILE A 59 12.38 -11.25 1.84
C ILE A 59 12.72 -11.89 0.48
N SER A 60 12.64 -11.13 -0.60
CA SER A 60 13.03 -11.59 -1.94
C SER A 60 14.52 -11.88 -1.99
N ASP A 61 15.35 -11.01 -1.44
CA ASP A 61 16.80 -11.16 -1.41
C ASP A 61 17.21 -12.36 -0.54
N ALA A 62 16.51 -12.57 0.59
CA ALA A 62 16.78 -13.72 1.45
C ALA A 62 16.31 -15.08 0.87
N LYS A 63 15.29 -15.10 0.01
CA LYS A 63 14.66 -16.35 -0.50
C LYS A 63 14.96 -16.66 -1.96
N GLU A 64 15.47 -15.69 -2.71
CA GLU A 64 15.82 -15.79 -4.12
C GLU A 64 14.75 -16.50 -4.98
N PRO A 65 13.48 -16.01 -4.98
CA PRO A 65 12.36 -16.69 -5.62
C PRO A 65 12.55 -16.79 -7.15
N LYS A 66 12.54 -18.01 -7.69
CA LYS A 66 12.83 -18.27 -9.11
C LYS A 66 11.59 -18.26 -9.99
N THR A 67 10.44 -18.62 -9.42
CA THR A 67 9.17 -18.74 -10.14
C THR A 67 8.22 -17.59 -9.81
N PHE A 68 7.27 -17.31 -10.71
CA PHE A 68 6.20 -16.35 -10.44
C PHE A 68 5.40 -16.68 -9.17
N ARG A 69 5.12 -17.98 -8.94
CA ARG A 69 4.39 -18.43 -7.75
C ARG A 69 5.15 -18.14 -6.46
N GLU A 70 6.47 -18.27 -6.46
CA GLU A 70 7.32 -17.92 -5.31
C GLU A 70 7.39 -16.42 -5.11
N ASN A 71 7.58 -15.64 -6.19
CA ASN A 71 7.54 -14.18 -6.14
C ASN A 71 6.21 -13.68 -5.56
N ARG A 72 5.09 -14.32 -5.93
CA ARG A 72 3.77 -14.02 -5.37
C ARG A 72 3.66 -14.32 -3.87
N LYS A 73 4.31 -15.40 -3.40
CA LYS A 73 4.38 -15.68 -1.96
C LYS A 73 5.21 -14.62 -1.23
N VAL A 74 6.33 -14.19 -1.80
CA VAL A 74 7.19 -13.13 -1.25
C VAL A 74 6.46 -11.79 -1.16
N ALA A 75 5.79 -11.38 -2.25
CA ALA A 75 4.92 -10.20 -2.28
C ALA A 75 3.88 -10.18 -1.15
N ARG A 76 3.20 -11.32 -0.93
CA ARG A 76 2.24 -11.47 0.16
C ARG A 76 2.89 -11.37 1.53
N GLN A 77 4.08 -11.94 1.70
CA GLN A 77 4.80 -11.91 2.97
C GLN A 77 5.22 -10.48 3.32
N GLY A 78 5.83 -9.75 2.39
CA GLY A 78 6.22 -8.35 2.63
C GLY A 78 5.01 -7.44 2.87
N GLY A 79 3.94 -7.58 2.08
CA GLY A 79 2.69 -6.87 2.35
C GLY A 79 2.05 -7.24 3.69
N HIS A 80 2.16 -8.49 4.14
CA HIS A 80 1.62 -8.91 5.43
C HIS A 80 2.35 -8.26 6.62
N VAL A 81 3.65 -8.00 6.52
CA VAL A 81 4.42 -7.27 7.55
C VAL A 81 3.82 -5.87 7.75
N ALA A 82 3.64 -5.11 6.67
CA ALA A 82 2.99 -3.81 6.73
C ALA A 82 1.52 -3.92 7.17
N GLY A 83 0.81 -4.97 6.76
CA GLY A 83 -0.56 -5.23 7.20
C GLY A 83 -0.69 -5.46 8.71
N LYS A 84 0.29 -6.12 9.34
CA LYS A 84 0.36 -6.24 10.81
C LYS A 84 0.61 -4.89 11.47
N ALA A 85 1.59 -4.13 10.98
CA ALA A 85 1.88 -2.79 11.48
C ALA A 85 0.64 -1.88 11.39
N ARG A 86 -0.07 -1.89 10.25
CA ARG A 86 -1.32 -1.17 10.07
C ARG A 86 -2.34 -1.54 11.15
N LYS A 87 -2.61 -2.84 11.32
CA LYS A 87 -3.61 -3.31 12.29
C LYS A 87 -3.24 -2.95 13.73
N GLU A 88 -1.96 -3.00 14.07
CA GLU A 88 -1.47 -2.58 15.38
C GLU A 88 -1.69 -1.08 15.60
N ILE A 89 -1.40 -0.25 14.60
CA ILE A 89 -1.67 1.19 14.70
C ILE A 89 -3.18 1.46 14.83
N GLU A 90 -4.02 0.78 14.04
CA GLU A 90 -5.48 0.90 14.14
C GLU A 90 -5.98 0.49 15.53
N SER A 91 -5.42 -0.57 16.12
CA SER A 91 -5.83 -1.06 17.45
C SER A 91 -5.45 -0.08 18.58
N LYS A 92 -4.27 0.55 18.49
CA LYS A 92 -3.79 1.52 19.50
C LYS A 92 -4.45 2.89 19.38
N THR A 93 -4.83 3.30 18.17
CA THR A 93 -5.39 4.64 17.92
C THR A 93 -6.91 4.66 17.84
N GLY A 94 -7.56 3.52 17.61
CA GLY A 94 -9.00 3.42 17.33
C GLY A 94 -9.42 4.01 15.98
N LYS A 95 -8.47 4.46 15.15
CA LYS A 95 -8.73 5.10 13.85
C LYS A 95 -8.29 4.21 12.71
N LYS A 96 -9.06 4.19 11.62
CA LYS A 96 -8.66 3.51 10.39
C LYS A 96 -7.53 4.27 9.70
N VAL A 97 -6.52 3.53 9.25
CA VAL A 97 -5.42 4.12 8.49
C VAL A 97 -5.82 4.35 7.03
N ILE A 98 -6.63 3.44 6.49
CA ILE A 98 -7.12 3.53 5.12
C ILE A 98 -8.49 4.20 5.16
N THR A 99 -8.52 5.44 4.69
CA THR A 99 -9.74 6.25 4.62
C THR A 99 -9.93 6.79 3.21
N LYS A 100 -11.10 7.39 2.95
CA LYS A 100 -11.38 8.12 1.70
C LYS A 100 -10.56 9.40 1.57
N ASP A 101 -9.97 9.89 2.66
CA ASP A 101 -9.26 11.17 2.69
C ASP A 101 -8.00 11.08 1.85
N SER A 102 -7.78 12.05 0.97
CA SER A 102 -6.52 12.20 0.26
C SER A 102 -5.65 13.24 0.95
N TYR A 103 -4.33 13.12 0.80
CA TYR A 103 -3.38 14.13 1.27
C TYR A 103 -3.72 15.56 0.77
N ILE A 104 -4.28 15.66 -0.44
CA ILE A 104 -4.70 16.93 -1.05
C ILE A 104 -5.88 17.56 -0.28
N LYS A 105 -6.87 16.77 0.17
CA LYS A 105 -7.99 17.29 0.97
C LYS A 105 -7.50 17.75 2.36
N LEU A 106 -6.64 16.96 3.01
CA LEU A 106 -6.11 17.28 4.35
C LEU A 106 -5.19 18.52 4.37
N SER A 107 -4.49 18.80 3.27
CA SER A 107 -3.63 20.00 3.15
C SER A 107 -4.42 21.27 2.82
N HIS A 108 -5.52 21.17 2.06
CA HIS A 108 -6.42 22.30 1.82
C HIS A 108 -7.17 22.72 3.09
N ASP A 109 -7.75 21.76 3.84
CA ASP A 109 -8.54 22.07 5.04
C ASP A 109 -7.68 22.73 6.15
N LYS A 110 -6.42 22.31 6.29
CA LYS A 110 -5.48 22.94 7.24
C LYS A 110 -5.09 24.37 6.86
N LYS A 111 -5.22 24.73 5.58
CA LYS A 111 -4.92 26.09 5.09
C LYS A 111 -6.10 27.02 5.36
N LEU A 112 -7.33 26.56 5.15
CA LEU A 112 -8.57 27.28 5.47
C LEU A 112 -8.80 27.49 6.98
N LEU A 113 -8.31 26.60 7.84
CA LEU A 113 -8.42 26.77 9.30
C LEU A 113 -7.37 27.73 9.91
N ARG A 114 -6.49 28.30 9.09
CA ARG A 114 -5.41 29.21 9.53
C ARG A 114 -5.56 30.64 9.00
N GLU A 115 -6.63 30.92 8.26
CA GLU A 115 -7.05 32.26 7.81
C GLU A 115 -8.28 32.70 8.60
#